data_AF-A0A6G0UI23-F1
#
_entry.id   AF-A0A6G0UI23-F1
#
_cell.length_a   1.000
_cell.length_b   1.000
_cell.length_c   1.000
_cell.angle_alpha   90.00
_cell.angle_beta   90.00
_cell.angle_gamma   90.00
#
_symmetry.space_group_name_H-M   'P 1'
#
loop_
_entity.id
_entity.type
_entity.pdbx_description
1 polymer ?
#
loop_
_entity_poly.entity_id
_entity_poly.type
_entity_poly.pdbx_seq_one_letter_code
_entity_poly.pdbx_strand_id
1 'polypeptide(L)'
;MKKFSYLLLQCCCIDFLLSIITFIVKPVITIYESRMYNLTGGYLRAFGGVVEMLGITIWQIFFFFTICSMPVSFVFRYRVLCQNANISIKFYFSSLAISFLCASTFGIIVFFTQYIPGKDVAYLADTKLKWLLADDEGKVLAVSVGQMFRIASLYGIGLFPNVNRTPGLNGPEDCVKGYVKEFSETFPNVIKLVEFDDLSDKNVVKTTFGRRVYENPEVIHNVNDKYLMVNHGYLQGVRYFSYVMNEIRQLFDFHPKVKTQVEEYGNQLFISDTVSHKMCVHIRREEDYFNIYRPNLHSRAEVMYFGIRYCDSLLNSASGSTFSTWIGLLMPEEKDVFYNRRVFKDISEDIGKDYIDYESTGENGQKVINTNLLSSICQQLQKVRIKKGAETDSKILIALVDLLSNTKKNEEIRDILKELQGIEALNGDTQHLISQYLDRTS
;
A
#
# COMPACT_ATOMS: atom_id res chain seq x y z
N MET A 1 30.36 -42.35 20.28
CA MET A 1 30.55 -41.07 19.55
C MET A 1 30.47 -41.22 18.02
N LYS A 2 31.38 -41.91 17.31
CA LYS A 2 31.45 -41.93 15.82
C LYS A 2 30.10 -42.05 15.06
N LYS A 3 29.15 -42.88 15.50
CA LYS A 3 27.82 -43.02 14.85
C LYS A 3 27.04 -41.69 14.75
N PHE A 4 27.13 -40.80 15.73
CA PHE A 4 26.35 -39.56 15.79
C PHE A 4 26.89 -38.48 14.84
N SER A 5 28.20 -38.47 14.60
CA SER A 5 28.87 -37.59 13.64
C SER A 5 28.35 -37.80 12.21
N TYR A 6 28.08 -39.05 11.81
CA TYR A 6 27.50 -39.34 10.50
C TYR A 6 26.07 -38.81 10.33
N LEU A 7 25.24 -38.87 11.39
CA LEU A 7 23.88 -38.31 11.36
C LEU A 7 23.92 -36.80 11.14
N LEU A 8 24.76 -36.10 11.92
CA LEU A 8 24.89 -34.64 11.86
C LEU A 8 25.45 -34.21 10.50
N LEU A 9 26.53 -34.86 10.03
CA LEU A 9 27.10 -34.58 8.72
C LEU A 9 26.08 -34.75 7.59
N GLN A 10 25.26 -35.80 7.65
CA GLN A 10 24.22 -36.02 6.64
C GLN A 10 23.14 -34.91 6.65
N CYS A 11 22.64 -34.52 7.82
CA CYS A 11 21.70 -33.40 7.93
C CYS A 11 22.33 -32.13 7.33
N CYS A 12 23.57 -31.79 7.72
CA CYS A 12 24.29 -30.64 7.17
C CYS A 12 24.43 -30.69 5.64
N CYS A 13 24.70 -31.87 5.05
CA CYS A 13 24.76 -32.02 3.59
C CYS A 13 23.40 -31.78 2.93
N ILE A 14 22.29 -32.25 3.52
CA ILE A 14 20.93 -32.03 2.99
C ILE A 14 20.54 -30.55 3.11
N ASP A 15 20.77 -29.94 4.27
CA ASP A 15 20.45 -28.53 4.52
C ASP A 15 21.28 -27.59 3.62
N PHE A 16 22.55 -27.94 3.36
CA PHE A 16 23.43 -27.21 2.44
C PHE A 16 22.96 -27.31 0.98
N LEU A 17 22.61 -28.52 0.52
CA LEU A 17 22.06 -28.73 -0.82
C LEU A 17 20.72 -28.01 -0.99
N LEU A 18 19.81 -28.12 -0.01
CA LEU A 18 18.53 -27.41 -0.02
C LEU A 18 18.76 -25.89 -0.05
N SER A 19 19.72 -25.36 0.71
CA SER A 19 20.06 -23.94 0.72
C SER A 19 20.59 -23.45 -0.64
N ILE A 20 21.50 -24.20 -1.27
CA ILE A 20 22.00 -23.90 -2.63
C ILE A 20 20.86 -23.89 -3.64
N ILE A 21 20.04 -24.93 -3.65
CA ILE A 21 18.93 -25.06 -4.61
C ILE A 21 17.89 -23.97 -4.34
N THR A 22 17.58 -23.65 -3.08
CA THR A 22 16.68 -22.54 -2.71
C THR A 22 17.22 -21.20 -3.21
N PHE A 23 18.53 -20.96 -3.13
CA PHE A 23 19.15 -19.73 -3.65
C PHE A 23 19.08 -19.63 -5.19
N ILE A 24 19.30 -20.74 -5.90
CA ILE A 24 19.26 -20.81 -7.37
C ILE A 24 17.83 -20.66 -7.90
N VAL A 25 16.89 -21.38 -7.30
CA VAL A 25 15.48 -21.48 -7.72
C VAL A 25 14.65 -20.30 -7.22
N LYS A 26 14.91 -19.80 -5.99
CA LYS A 26 14.06 -18.88 -5.23
C LYS A 26 12.59 -19.29 -5.32
N PRO A 27 12.22 -20.43 -4.72
CA PRO A 27 10.86 -20.97 -4.81
C PRO A 27 9.84 -19.98 -4.26
N VAL A 28 8.77 -19.77 -5.01
CA VAL A 28 7.58 -19.04 -4.56
C VAL A 28 6.42 -20.03 -4.61
N ILE A 29 6.02 -20.53 -3.44
CA ILE A 29 4.82 -21.33 -3.29
C ILE A 29 3.65 -20.37 -3.09
N THR A 30 2.65 -20.45 -3.95
CA THR A 30 1.35 -19.79 -3.74
C THR A 30 0.24 -20.83 -3.75
N ILE A 31 -0.80 -20.60 -2.95
CA ILE A 31 -1.98 -21.47 -2.88
C ILE A 31 -3.16 -20.67 -3.40
N TYR A 32 -3.76 -21.15 -4.49
CA TYR A 32 -4.85 -20.48 -5.20
C TYR A 32 -5.90 -21.54 -5.56
N GLU A 33 -7.18 -21.29 -5.24
CA GLU A 33 -8.31 -22.23 -5.46
C GLU A 33 -8.04 -23.67 -4.96
N SER A 34 -7.46 -23.81 -3.76
CA SER A 34 -7.06 -25.10 -3.18
C SER A 34 -6.01 -25.88 -3.99
N ARG A 35 -5.41 -25.26 -5.02
CA ARG A 35 -4.27 -25.79 -5.77
C ARG A 35 -3.00 -25.07 -5.33
N MET A 36 -1.93 -25.84 -5.16
CA MET A 36 -0.60 -25.31 -4.92
C MET A 36 0.05 -25.02 -6.28
N TYR A 37 0.62 -23.83 -6.43
CA TYR A 37 1.43 -23.42 -7.57
C TYR A 37 2.85 -23.14 -7.08
N ASN A 38 3.84 -23.63 -7.81
CA ASN A 38 5.24 -23.48 -7.44
C ASN A 38 5.96 -22.73 -8.57
N LEU A 39 6.32 -21.49 -8.31
CA LEU A 39 6.95 -20.58 -9.26
C LEU A 39 8.43 -20.39 -8.91
N THR A 40 9.26 -19.99 -9.88
CA THR A 40 10.66 -19.63 -9.59
C THR A 40 10.86 -18.12 -9.66
N GLY A 41 11.45 -17.54 -8.61
CA GLY A 41 11.91 -16.15 -8.59
C GLY A 41 13.41 -16.00 -8.90
N GLY A 42 14.09 -17.11 -9.19
CA GLY A 42 15.54 -17.21 -9.24
C GLY A 42 16.13 -17.13 -10.65
N TYR A 43 17.39 -17.58 -10.77
CA TYR A 43 18.13 -17.55 -12.03
C TYR A 43 17.52 -18.47 -13.10
N LEU A 44 16.81 -19.52 -12.69
CA LEU A 44 16.19 -20.47 -13.61
C LEU A 44 15.03 -19.89 -14.43
N ARG A 45 14.38 -18.83 -13.93
CA ARG A 45 13.33 -18.10 -14.66
C ARG A 45 13.82 -17.51 -15.99
N ALA A 46 15.13 -17.24 -16.12
CA ALA A 46 15.72 -16.76 -17.37
C ALA A 46 15.74 -17.83 -18.49
N PHE A 47 15.63 -19.11 -18.14
CA PHE A 47 15.60 -20.23 -19.10
C PHE A 47 14.16 -20.68 -19.41
N GLY A 48 13.24 -20.47 -18.47
CA GLY A 48 11.81 -20.75 -18.63
C GLY A 48 11.46 -22.22 -18.87
N GLY A 49 10.18 -22.46 -19.19
CA GLY A 49 9.65 -23.75 -19.66
C GLY A 49 10.09 -24.96 -18.84
N VAL A 50 10.62 -25.98 -19.51
CA VAL A 50 11.02 -27.25 -18.88
C VAL A 50 12.17 -27.06 -17.88
N VAL A 51 13.11 -26.15 -18.13
CA VAL A 51 14.27 -25.94 -17.26
C VAL A 51 13.84 -25.33 -15.92
N GLU A 52 12.91 -24.37 -15.97
CA GLU A 52 12.28 -23.80 -14.78
C GLU A 52 11.52 -24.87 -13.97
N MET A 53 10.71 -25.69 -14.65
CA MET A 53 9.92 -26.76 -14.03
C MET A 53 10.79 -27.86 -13.41
N LEU A 54 11.87 -28.26 -14.06
CA LEU A 54 12.85 -29.20 -13.48
C LEU A 54 13.52 -28.61 -12.23
N GLY A 55 13.85 -27.32 -12.25
CA GLY A 55 14.43 -26.62 -11.11
C GLY A 55 13.53 -26.63 -9.87
N ILE A 56 12.25 -26.27 -10.03
CA ILE A 56 11.30 -26.26 -8.91
C ILE A 56 10.98 -27.67 -8.41
N THR A 57 10.88 -28.67 -9.29
CA THR A 57 10.70 -30.08 -8.89
C THR A 57 11.91 -30.61 -8.12
N ILE A 58 13.14 -30.34 -8.57
CA ILE A 58 14.35 -30.72 -7.82
C ILE A 58 14.32 -30.08 -6.42
N TRP A 59 14.00 -28.79 -6.32
CA TRP A 59 13.86 -28.11 -5.03
C TRP A 59 12.83 -28.78 -4.11
N GLN A 60 11.64 -29.10 -4.64
CA GLN A 60 10.59 -29.79 -3.88
C GLN A 60 11.06 -31.15 -3.35
N ILE A 61 11.75 -31.95 -4.16
CA ILE A 61 12.26 -33.26 -3.73
C ILE A 61 13.18 -33.10 -2.51
N PHE A 62 14.08 -32.12 -2.50
CA PHE A 62 14.95 -31.85 -1.34
C PHE A 62 14.18 -31.26 -0.14
N PHE A 63 13.21 -30.39 -0.37
CA PHE A 63 12.36 -29.83 0.68
C PHE A 63 11.53 -30.92 1.39
N PHE A 64 10.80 -31.74 0.63
CA PHE A 64 10.04 -32.87 1.18
C PHE A 64 10.93 -33.96 1.76
N PHE A 65 12.12 -34.22 1.20
CA PHE A 65 13.07 -35.15 1.81
C PHE A 65 13.56 -34.67 3.19
N THR A 66 13.74 -33.36 3.38
CA THR A 66 14.07 -32.77 4.68
C THR A 66 12.95 -33.04 5.70
N ILE A 67 11.68 -32.81 5.30
CA ILE A 67 10.51 -33.11 6.14
C ILE A 67 10.41 -34.62 6.45
N CYS A 68 10.51 -35.49 5.45
CA CYS A 68 10.36 -36.94 5.60
C CYS A 68 11.54 -37.64 6.29
N SER A 69 12.71 -37.00 6.38
CA SER A 69 13.90 -37.55 7.06
C SER A 69 14.00 -37.16 8.54
N MET A 70 13.29 -36.11 8.98
CA MET A 70 13.19 -35.73 10.40
C MET A 70 12.61 -36.86 11.28
N PRO A 71 11.46 -37.50 10.96
CA PRO A 71 10.93 -38.62 11.74
C PRO A 71 11.88 -39.82 11.80
N VAL A 72 12.55 -40.16 10.69
CA VAL A 72 13.53 -41.25 10.64
C VAL A 72 14.71 -40.97 11.57
N SER A 73 15.22 -39.74 11.53
CA SER A 73 16.31 -39.28 12.41
C SER A 73 15.90 -39.26 13.88
N PHE A 74 14.66 -38.85 14.18
CA PHE A 74 14.10 -38.87 15.53
C PHE A 74 13.96 -40.30 16.06
N VAL A 75 13.32 -41.21 15.31
CA VAL A 75 13.13 -42.61 15.72
C VAL A 75 14.46 -43.31 15.92
N PHE A 76 15.45 -43.08 15.04
CA PHE A 76 16.79 -43.64 15.20
C PHE A 76 17.46 -43.14 16.50
N ARG A 77 17.46 -41.81 16.73
CA ARG A 77 18.04 -41.23 17.96
C ARG A 77 17.33 -41.74 19.22
N TYR A 78 16.00 -41.78 19.24
CA TYR A 78 15.20 -42.26 20.36
C TYR A 78 15.49 -43.73 20.68
N ARG A 79 15.47 -44.62 19.68
CA ARG A 79 15.76 -46.04 19.88
C ARG A 79 17.19 -46.28 20.38
N VAL A 80 18.19 -45.56 19.83
CA VAL A 80 19.60 -45.73 20.22
C VAL A 80 19.91 -45.14 21.59
N LEU A 81 19.40 -43.94 21.92
CA LEU A 81 19.73 -43.22 23.15
C LEU A 81 18.81 -43.57 24.33
N CYS A 82 17.50 -43.68 24.11
CA CYS A 82 16.51 -43.85 25.18
C CYS A 82 16.18 -45.33 25.45
N GLN A 83 16.37 -46.20 24.45
CA GLN A 83 16.07 -47.64 24.57
C GLN A 83 17.32 -48.55 24.44
N ASN A 84 18.52 -47.98 24.31
CA ASN A 84 19.78 -48.71 24.11
C ASN A 84 19.74 -49.75 22.96
N ALA A 85 18.86 -49.58 21.98
CA ALA A 85 18.68 -50.54 20.90
C ALA A 85 19.87 -50.49 19.93
N ASN A 86 20.48 -51.64 19.65
CA ASN A 86 21.63 -51.72 18.73
C ASN A 86 21.19 -51.71 17.25
N ILE A 87 20.62 -50.58 16.80
CA ILE A 87 20.23 -50.39 15.40
C ILE A 87 21.50 -50.29 14.53
N SER A 88 21.50 -51.05 13.44
CA SER A 88 22.58 -51.01 12.45
C SER A 88 22.51 -49.73 11.62
N ILE A 89 23.68 -49.20 11.21
CA ILE A 89 23.73 -48.02 10.35
C ILE A 89 23.11 -48.29 8.96
N LYS A 90 23.13 -49.55 8.50
CA LYS A 90 22.46 -49.99 7.27
C LYS A 90 20.96 -49.74 7.35
N PHE A 91 20.31 -50.09 8.47
CA PHE A 91 18.87 -49.88 8.67
C PHE A 91 18.50 -48.39 8.57
N TYR A 92 19.28 -47.50 9.19
CA TYR A 92 19.07 -46.06 9.10
C TYR A 92 19.15 -45.53 7.66
N PHE A 93 20.19 -45.90 6.90
CA PHE A 93 20.31 -45.51 5.50
C PHE A 93 19.21 -46.11 4.62
N SER A 94 18.74 -47.33 4.89
CA SER A 94 17.57 -47.90 4.22
C SER A 94 16.29 -47.11 4.49
N SER A 95 16.04 -46.70 5.74
CA SER A 95 14.88 -45.86 6.08
C SER A 95 14.95 -44.49 5.39
N LEU A 96 16.14 -43.88 5.28
CA LEU A 96 16.33 -42.62 4.56
C LEU A 96 16.15 -42.77 3.05
N ALA A 97 16.62 -43.86 2.45
CA ALA A 97 16.39 -44.15 1.04
C ALA A 97 14.89 -44.25 0.75
N ILE A 98 14.11 -44.85 1.65
CA ILE A 98 12.63 -44.86 1.57
C ILE A 98 12.08 -43.43 1.65
N SER A 99 12.50 -42.61 2.62
CA SER A 99 12.06 -41.20 2.70
C SER A 99 12.41 -40.39 1.43
N PHE A 100 13.57 -40.62 0.83
CA PHE A 100 13.98 -39.98 -0.42
C PHE A 100 13.14 -40.44 -1.62
N LEU A 101 12.84 -41.74 -1.71
CA LEU A 101 11.93 -42.27 -2.73
C LEU A 101 10.52 -41.70 -2.59
N CYS A 102 9.98 -41.59 -1.37
CA CYS A 102 8.69 -40.95 -1.12
C CYS A 102 8.67 -39.48 -1.57
N ALA A 103 9.70 -38.71 -1.20
CA ALA A 103 9.83 -37.30 -1.62
C ALA A 103 10.01 -37.15 -3.14
N SER A 104 10.77 -38.06 -3.77
CA SER A 104 10.97 -38.11 -5.22
C SER A 104 9.66 -38.39 -5.96
N THR A 105 8.91 -39.40 -5.54
CA THR A 105 7.60 -39.72 -6.10
C THR A 105 6.61 -38.56 -5.95
N PHE A 106 6.59 -37.89 -4.79
CA PHE A 106 5.75 -36.71 -4.59
C PHE A 106 6.14 -35.56 -5.55
N GLY A 107 7.43 -35.22 -5.64
CA GLY A 107 7.91 -34.18 -6.56
C GLY A 107 7.59 -34.48 -8.04
N ILE A 108 7.68 -35.74 -8.45
CA ILE A 108 7.32 -36.20 -9.80
C ILE A 108 5.80 -36.10 -10.04
N ILE A 109 4.97 -36.44 -9.07
CA ILE A 109 3.51 -36.25 -9.17
C ILE A 109 3.16 -34.76 -9.29
N VAL A 110 3.81 -33.89 -8.52
CA VAL A 110 3.63 -32.44 -8.63
C VAL A 110 4.11 -31.92 -9.98
N PHE A 111 5.25 -32.40 -10.49
CA PHE A 111 5.70 -32.09 -11.85
C PHE A 111 4.63 -32.44 -12.88
N PHE A 112 4.14 -33.67 -12.93
CA PHE A 112 3.15 -34.08 -13.96
C PHE A 112 1.75 -33.47 -13.78
N THR A 113 1.39 -33.02 -12.58
CA THR A 113 0.11 -32.30 -12.37
C THR A 113 0.20 -30.81 -12.69
N GLN A 114 1.40 -30.22 -12.71
CA GLN A 114 1.64 -28.82 -13.08
C GLN A 114 2.16 -28.65 -14.51
N TYR A 115 2.85 -29.65 -15.07
CA TYR A 115 3.40 -29.66 -16.42
C TYR A 115 2.40 -30.26 -17.41
N ILE A 116 1.79 -29.41 -18.24
CA ILE A 116 0.92 -29.82 -19.34
C ILE A 116 1.73 -29.71 -20.65
N PRO A 117 2.20 -30.82 -21.25
CA PRO A 117 2.98 -30.76 -22.49
C PRO A 117 2.12 -30.19 -23.63
N GLY A 118 2.69 -29.31 -24.45
CA GLY A 118 1.99 -28.72 -25.61
C GLY A 118 1.01 -27.60 -25.28
N LYS A 119 0.80 -27.26 -24.00
CA LYS A 119 0.40 -25.89 -23.62
C LYS A 119 1.65 -25.02 -23.54
N ASP A 120 2.25 -24.76 -24.69
CA ASP A 120 3.01 -23.53 -24.85
C ASP A 120 2.10 -22.35 -24.50
N VAL A 121 2.65 -21.29 -23.91
CA VAL A 121 1.94 -20.05 -23.64
C VAL A 121 1.79 -19.28 -24.96
N ALA A 122 0.95 -19.82 -25.83
CA ALA A 122 0.66 -19.31 -27.15
C ALA A 122 -0.28 -18.11 -27.04
N TYR A 123 0.29 -16.91 -26.91
CA TYR A 123 -0.42 -15.68 -27.23
C TYR A 123 -0.67 -15.66 -28.74
N LEU A 124 -1.95 -15.78 -29.14
CA LEU A 124 -2.38 -15.70 -30.52
C LEU A 124 -2.51 -14.23 -30.98
N ALA A 125 -2.48 -14.03 -32.29
CA ALA A 125 -2.34 -12.73 -32.92
C ALA A 125 -3.66 -12.12 -33.43
N ASP A 126 -3.62 -10.80 -33.64
CA ASP A 126 -4.59 -9.96 -34.39
C ASP A 126 -5.92 -9.63 -33.64
N THR A 127 -6.52 -8.42 -33.59
CA THR A 127 -6.17 -7.03 -34.02
C THR A 127 -6.87 -5.99 -33.08
N LYS A 128 -6.40 -4.72 -32.98
CA LYS A 128 -7.16 -3.44 -32.66
C LYS A 128 -7.83 -3.12 -31.28
N LEU A 129 -7.75 -1.89 -30.65
CA LEU A 129 -6.72 -1.11 -29.86
C LEU A 129 -7.36 -0.53 -28.61
N LYS A 130 -6.81 -0.74 -27.41
CA LYS A 130 -7.26 -0.18 -26.11
C LYS A 130 -6.22 -0.37 -24.98
N TRP A 131 -6.30 0.39 -23.89
CA TRP A 131 -5.49 0.18 -22.67
C TRP A 131 -6.25 -0.52 -21.59
N LEU A 132 -5.66 -1.49 -20.89
CA LEU A 132 -6.39 -2.15 -19.80
C LEU A 132 -5.51 -2.56 -18.60
N LEU A 133 -6.00 -2.33 -17.37
CA LEU A 133 -5.46 -2.97 -16.15
C LEU A 133 -5.83 -4.45 -16.17
N ALA A 134 -4.86 -5.36 -16.19
CA ALA A 134 -5.10 -6.74 -15.75
C ALA A 134 -4.73 -6.83 -14.27
N ASP A 135 -5.64 -7.28 -13.42
CA ASP A 135 -5.27 -7.85 -12.12
C ASP A 135 -5.00 -9.35 -12.36
N ASP A 136 -3.78 -9.83 -12.08
CA ASP A 136 -3.38 -11.22 -12.33
C ASP A 136 -4.20 -12.25 -11.52
N GLU A 137 -5.02 -11.82 -10.53
CA GLU A 137 -5.67 -12.71 -9.55
C GLU A 137 -7.16 -13.02 -9.75
N GLY A 138 -7.87 -12.42 -10.71
CA GLY A 138 -9.25 -12.82 -11.05
C GLY A 138 -10.29 -12.74 -9.91
N LYS A 139 -10.04 -11.98 -8.84
CA LYS A 139 -10.96 -11.84 -7.70
C LYS A 139 -11.76 -10.55 -7.76
N VAL A 140 -13.03 -10.65 -7.37
CA VAL A 140 -13.89 -9.50 -7.06
C VAL A 140 -13.44 -8.90 -5.73
N LEU A 141 -12.45 -8.02 -5.79
CA LEU A 141 -12.11 -7.13 -4.68
C LEU A 141 -13.15 -6.00 -4.64
N ALA A 142 -13.92 -5.94 -3.54
CA ALA A 142 -14.81 -4.81 -3.26
C ALA A 142 -14.10 -3.48 -3.53
N VAL A 143 -14.73 -2.57 -4.29
CA VAL A 143 -14.20 -1.32 -4.87
C VAL A 143 -13.17 -0.70 -3.94
N SER A 144 -11.94 -1.10 -4.23
CA SER A 144 -10.83 -0.88 -3.33
C SER A 144 -10.30 0.49 -3.62
N VAL A 145 -9.92 1.21 -2.57
CA VAL A 145 -9.35 2.55 -2.74
C VAL A 145 -8.01 2.49 -3.53
N GLY A 146 -7.33 1.35 -3.52
CA GLY A 146 -6.21 1.07 -4.42
C GLY A 146 -6.62 0.94 -5.89
N GLN A 147 -7.81 0.40 -6.18
CA GLN A 147 -8.35 0.36 -7.55
C GLN A 147 -8.75 1.77 -8.03
N MET A 148 -9.33 2.61 -7.16
CA MET A 148 -9.57 4.04 -7.49
C MET A 148 -8.27 4.72 -7.94
N PHE A 149 -7.17 4.52 -7.20
CA PHE A 149 -5.84 5.03 -7.58
C PHE A 149 -5.34 4.52 -8.94
N ARG A 150 -5.49 3.23 -9.23
CA ARG A 150 -5.05 2.64 -10.50
C ARG A 150 -5.89 3.14 -11.68
N ILE A 151 -7.21 3.23 -11.51
CA ILE A 151 -8.14 3.78 -12.50
C ILE A 151 -7.84 5.26 -12.75
N ALA A 152 -7.69 6.06 -11.70
CA ALA A 152 -7.34 7.47 -11.81
C ALA A 152 -6.01 7.69 -12.53
N SER A 153 -4.98 6.92 -12.14
CA SER A 153 -3.67 6.96 -12.78
C SER A 153 -3.76 6.62 -14.26
N LEU A 154 -4.50 5.58 -14.64
CA LEU A 154 -4.71 5.23 -16.05
C LEU A 154 -5.49 6.28 -16.82
N TYR A 155 -6.55 6.82 -16.22
CA TYR A 155 -7.37 7.86 -16.82
C TYR A 155 -6.53 9.11 -17.12
N GLY A 156 -5.71 9.52 -16.15
CA GLY A 156 -4.64 10.49 -16.34
C GLY A 156 -3.71 10.08 -17.48
N ILE A 157 -2.92 9.02 -17.32
CA ILE A 157 -1.95 8.52 -18.33
C ILE A 157 -2.51 8.51 -19.75
N GLY A 158 -3.75 8.05 -19.95
CA GLY A 158 -4.41 8.03 -21.25
C GLY A 158 -4.70 9.42 -21.84
N LEU A 159 -5.08 10.38 -20.98
CA LEU A 159 -5.26 11.80 -21.32
C LEU A 159 -3.97 12.63 -21.30
N PHE A 160 -2.81 12.04 -20.98
CA PHE A 160 -1.55 12.78 -20.96
C PHE A 160 -1.23 13.30 -22.38
N PRO A 161 -0.72 14.54 -22.53
CA PRO A 161 -0.34 15.10 -23.83
C PRO A 161 0.50 14.14 -24.68
N ASN A 162 0.17 14.04 -25.96
CA ASN A 162 0.81 13.13 -26.93
C ASN A 162 0.60 11.62 -26.68
N VAL A 163 -0.02 11.19 -25.58
CA VAL A 163 -0.44 9.79 -25.37
C VAL A 163 -1.82 9.56 -26.01
N ASN A 164 -2.81 10.40 -25.70
CA ASN A 164 -4.15 10.43 -26.30
C ASN A 164 -4.77 9.03 -26.57
N ARG A 165 -4.99 8.27 -25.50
CA ARG A 165 -5.49 6.89 -25.57
C ARG A 165 -6.56 6.61 -24.50
N THR A 166 -7.60 5.85 -24.86
CA THR A 166 -8.70 5.49 -23.95
C THR A 166 -8.25 4.53 -22.85
N PRO A 167 -8.54 4.80 -21.56
CA PRO A 167 -8.28 3.91 -20.44
C PRO A 167 -9.30 2.75 -20.36
N GLY A 168 -8.93 1.66 -19.70
CA GLY A 168 -9.78 0.47 -19.58
C GLY A 168 -9.33 -0.54 -18.52
N LEU A 169 -10.09 -1.64 -18.40
CA LEU A 169 -9.97 -2.66 -17.34
C LEU A 169 -10.17 -4.07 -17.91
N ASN A 170 -9.12 -4.89 -17.88
CA ASN A 170 -9.03 -6.23 -18.45
C ASN A 170 -9.13 -7.26 -17.34
N GLY A 171 -9.84 -8.33 -17.64
CA GLY A 171 -9.87 -9.51 -16.80
C GLY A 171 -10.85 -10.51 -17.38
N PRO A 172 -10.95 -11.69 -16.77
CA PRO A 172 -12.00 -12.64 -17.10
C PRO A 172 -13.37 -11.96 -16.99
N GLU A 173 -14.27 -12.28 -17.93
CA GLU A 173 -15.58 -11.64 -18.07
C GLU A 173 -16.37 -11.53 -16.74
N ASP A 174 -16.32 -12.57 -15.90
CA ASP A 174 -17.02 -12.60 -14.60
C ASP A 174 -16.40 -11.67 -13.55
N CYS A 175 -15.07 -11.50 -13.56
CA CYS A 175 -14.37 -10.54 -12.71
C CYS A 175 -14.72 -9.11 -13.12
N VAL A 176 -14.70 -8.86 -14.44
CA VAL A 176 -15.11 -7.62 -15.06
C VAL A 176 -16.56 -7.27 -14.71
N LYS A 177 -17.51 -8.20 -14.85
CA LYS A 177 -18.91 -8.01 -14.45
C LYS A 177 -19.05 -7.63 -12.97
N GLY A 178 -18.26 -8.25 -12.08
CA GLY A 178 -18.21 -7.91 -10.65
C GLY A 178 -17.82 -6.46 -10.41
N TYR A 179 -16.71 -6.02 -10.99
CA TYR A 179 -16.25 -4.62 -10.92
C TYR A 179 -17.25 -3.66 -11.56
N VAL A 180 -17.76 -3.96 -12.76
CA VAL A 180 -18.75 -3.12 -13.48
C VAL A 180 -19.98 -2.89 -12.62
N LYS A 181 -20.51 -3.95 -11.99
CA LYS A 181 -21.66 -3.84 -11.10
C LYS A 181 -21.36 -2.91 -9.93
N GLU A 182 -20.30 -3.15 -9.17
CA GLU A 182 -20.02 -2.37 -7.96
C GLU A 182 -19.64 -0.91 -8.26
N PHE A 183 -18.89 -0.66 -9.34
CA PHE A 183 -18.64 0.71 -9.83
C PHE A 183 -19.93 1.35 -10.38
N SER A 184 -20.86 0.63 -11.02
CA SER A 184 -22.15 1.21 -11.41
C SER A 184 -23.01 1.62 -10.21
N GLU A 185 -22.96 0.84 -9.13
CA GLU A 185 -23.71 1.08 -7.89
C GLU A 185 -23.06 2.17 -7.01
N THR A 186 -21.77 2.47 -7.21
CA THR A 186 -20.99 3.40 -6.38
C THR A 186 -20.54 4.68 -7.11
N PHE A 187 -19.96 4.56 -8.30
CA PHE A 187 -19.33 5.61 -9.11
C PHE A 187 -19.74 5.48 -10.59
N PRO A 188 -21.00 5.77 -10.96
CA PRO A 188 -21.56 5.40 -12.27
C PRO A 188 -20.87 6.05 -13.47
N ASN A 189 -20.05 7.08 -13.28
CA ASN A 189 -19.27 7.70 -14.36
C ASN A 189 -18.01 6.90 -14.73
N VAL A 190 -17.46 6.07 -13.83
CA VAL A 190 -16.36 5.13 -14.15
C VAL A 190 -16.75 4.23 -15.31
N ILE A 191 -17.97 3.66 -15.28
CA ILE A 191 -18.47 2.74 -16.30
C ILE A 191 -18.68 3.40 -17.67
N LYS A 192 -18.89 4.72 -17.70
CA LYS A 192 -19.10 5.48 -18.96
C LYS A 192 -17.79 5.87 -19.64
N LEU A 193 -16.71 5.98 -18.85
CA LEU A 193 -15.45 6.63 -19.27
C LEU A 193 -14.26 5.66 -19.30
N VAL A 194 -14.43 4.44 -18.77
CA VAL A 194 -13.41 3.39 -18.73
C VAL A 194 -13.98 2.16 -19.44
N GLU A 195 -13.32 1.70 -20.49
CA GLU A 195 -13.77 0.51 -21.23
C GLU A 195 -13.41 -0.78 -20.48
N PHE A 196 -14.38 -1.69 -20.37
CA PHE A 196 -14.17 -3.03 -19.81
C PHE A 196 -14.22 -4.04 -20.95
N ASP A 197 -13.18 -4.84 -21.12
CA ASP A 197 -13.02 -5.74 -22.27
C ASP A 197 -12.15 -6.94 -21.87
N ASP A 198 -12.47 -8.13 -22.38
CA ASP A 198 -11.59 -9.30 -22.23
C ASP A 198 -10.50 -9.25 -23.32
N LEU A 199 -9.23 -9.31 -22.91
CA LEU A 199 -8.07 -9.26 -23.79
C LEU A 199 -7.33 -10.58 -23.98
N SER A 200 -7.86 -11.69 -23.48
CA SER A 200 -7.24 -13.02 -23.61
C SER A 200 -6.83 -13.38 -25.04
N ASP A 201 -7.66 -13.03 -26.03
CA ASP A 201 -7.43 -13.32 -27.45
C ASP A 201 -6.78 -12.17 -28.26
N LYS A 202 -6.30 -11.09 -27.61
CA LYS A 202 -5.82 -9.88 -28.31
C LYS A 202 -4.30 -9.70 -28.19
N ASN A 203 -3.69 -9.11 -29.23
CA ASN A 203 -2.29 -8.69 -29.21
C ASN A 203 -2.05 -7.55 -28.22
N VAL A 204 -1.68 -7.90 -26.98
CA VAL A 204 -1.36 -6.98 -25.88
C VAL A 204 0.15 -6.86 -25.70
N VAL A 205 0.71 -5.67 -25.95
CA VAL A 205 2.07 -5.35 -25.55
C VAL A 205 2.11 -5.03 -24.06
N LYS A 206 3.02 -5.67 -23.34
CA LYS A 206 3.26 -5.44 -21.91
C LYS A 206 4.38 -4.42 -21.76
N THR A 207 4.08 -3.25 -21.22
CA THR A 207 5.09 -2.22 -20.95
C THR A 207 5.97 -2.59 -19.76
N THR A 208 7.10 -1.90 -19.64
CA THR A 208 7.88 -1.84 -18.41
C THR A 208 7.44 -0.70 -17.48
N PHE A 209 6.46 0.10 -17.88
CA PHE A 209 6.07 1.35 -17.24
C PHE A 209 5.30 1.12 -15.93
N GLY A 210 5.57 1.96 -14.94
CA GLY A 210 4.98 1.87 -13.60
C GLY A 210 5.69 0.82 -12.75
N ARG A 211 7.03 0.77 -12.77
CA ARG A 211 7.79 -0.33 -12.15
C ARG A 211 8.24 -0.10 -10.71
N ARG A 212 8.55 1.14 -10.28
CA ARG A 212 8.98 1.49 -8.90
C ARG A 212 8.80 2.95 -8.49
N VAL A 213 8.83 3.89 -9.43
CA VAL A 213 8.77 5.34 -9.20
C VAL A 213 7.81 5.97 -10.21
N TYR A 214 7.50 7.25 -10.05
CA TYR A 214 6.84 8.04 -11.08
C TYR A 214 7.63 8.01 -12.38
N GLU A 215 7.00 7.51 -13.43
CA GLU A 215 7.52 7.53 -14.80
C GLU A 215 6.69 8.53 -15.61
N ASN A 216 7.33 9.46 -16.32
CA ASN A 216 6.61 10.42 -17.18
C ASN A 216 5.83 9.63 -18.27
N PRO A 217 4.50 9.78 -18.39
CA PRO A 217 3.70 9.11 -19.42
C PRO A 217 4.15 9.38 -20.86
N GLU A 218 5.02 10.35 -21.13
CA GLU A 218 5.62 10.48 -22.46
C GLU A 218 6.42 9.24 -22.88
N VAL A 219 6.97 8.41 -21.98
CA VAL A 219 7.80 7.26 -22.43
C VAL A 219 7.04 6.20 -23.25
N ILE A 220 5.71 6.23 -23.23
CA ILE A 220 4.81 5.36 -24.00
C ILE A 220 4.25 6.01 -25.29
N HIS A 221 4.56 7.29 -25.59
CA HIS A 221 3.98 7.99 -26.75
C HIS A 221 4.30 7.32 -28.10
N ASN A 222 5.52 6.79 -28.24
CA ASN A 222 5.98 6.11 -29.46
C ASN A 222 5.52 4.65 -29.57
N VAL A 223 4.80 4.12 -28.58
CA VAL A 223 4.27 2.76 -28.67
C VAL A 223 3.01 2.80 -29.54
N ASN A 224 3.13 2.31 -30.77
CA ASN A 224 2.04 2.29 -31.76
C ASN A 224 1.09 1.08 -31.59
N ASP A 225 1.41 0.17 -30.66
CA ASP A 225 0.66 -1.07 -30.47
C ASP A 225 -0.79 -0.86 -30.07
N LYS A 226 -1.66 -1.72 -30.63
CA LYS A 226 -3.10 -1.60 -30.41
C LYS A 226 -3.46 -1.87 -28.95
N TYR A 227 -3.09 -2.97 -28.29
CA TYR A 227 -3.34 -3.08 -26.84
C TYR A 227 -2.08 -2.85 -26.03
N LEU A 228 -2.16 -1.96 -25.03
CA LEU A 228 -1.02 -1.61 -24.19
C LEU A 228 -1.37 -1.80 -22.71
N MET A 229 -0.64 -2.71 -22.07
CA MET A 229 -0.84 -3.09 -20.67
C MET A 229 0.28 -2.50 -19.83
N VAL A 230 -0.11 -1.72 -18.82
CA VAL A 230 0.81 -1.15 -17.83
C VAL A 230 0.89 -1.97 -16.57
N ASN A 231 2.07 -1.91 -15.94
CA ASN A 231 2.23 -2.50 -14.63
C ASN A 231 1.49 -1.63 -13.59
N HIS A 232 0.34 -2.12 -13.16
CA HIS A 232 -0.54 -1.43 -12.23
C HIS A 232 -0.07 -1.50 -10.77
N GLY A 233 1.02 -2.22 -10.47
CA GLY A 233 1.53 -2.40 -9.12
C GLY A 233 1.86 -1.08 -8.41
N TYR A 234 2.34 -0.09 -9.17
CA TYR A 234 2.84 1.20 -8.67
C TYR A 234 2.03 2.40 -9.17
N LEU A 235 0.88 2.16 -9.80
CA LEU A 235 -0.06 3.21 -10.25
C LEU A 235 -0.93 3.73 -9.08
N GLN A 236 -0.26 4.33 -8.09
CA GLN A 236 -0.90 4.95 -6.91
C GLN A 236 -0.44 6.40 -6.67
N GLY A 237 0.30 7.00 -7.60
CA GLY A 237 0.79 8.37 -7.50
C GLY A 237 -0.19 9.40 -8.08
N VAL A 238 -0.52 10.44 -7.32
CA VAL A 238 -1.39 11.55 -7.76
C VAL A 238 -0.82 12.28 -8.99
N ARG A 239 0.51 12.29 -9.16
CA ARG A 239 1.19 12.90 -10.32
C ARG A 239 0.67 12.39 -11.67
N TYR A 240 0.18 11.15 -11.76
CA TYR A 240 -0.33 10.60 -13.02
C TYR A 240 -1.61 11.27 -13.51
N PHE A 241 -2.38 11.92 -12.62
CA PHE A 241 -3.71 12.46 -12.90
C PHE A 241 -3.99 13.85 -12.30
N SER A 242 -2.99 14.50 -11.70
CA SER A 242 -3.13 15.80 -11.04
C SER A 242 -3.61 16.92 -11.98
N TYR A 243 -3.17 16.90 -13.24
CA TYR A 243 -3.53 17.88 -14.27
C TYR A 243 -4.94 17.67 -14.87
N VAL A 244 -5.63 16.57 -14.52
CA VAL A 244 -7.03 16.27 -14.87
C VAL A 244 -7.88 16.01 -13.63
N MET A 245 -7.57 16.70 -12.51
CA MET A 245 -8.23 16.45 -11.22
C MET A 245 -9.75 16.72 -11.26
N ASN A 246 -10.20 17.65 -12.10
CA ASN A 246 -11.63 17.97 -12.24
C ASN A 246 -12.40 16.85 -12.94
N GLU A 247 -11.80 16.25 -13.97
CA GLU A 247 -12.29 15.07 -14.66
C GLU A 247 -12.27 13.85 -13.73
N ILE A 248 -11.24 13.69 -12.89
CA ILE A 248 -11.15 12.65 -11.85
C ILE A 248 -12.26 12.80 -10.81
N ARG A 249 -12.58 14.03 -10.37
CA ARG A 249 -13.73 14.30 -9.47
C ARG A 249 -15.06 13.93 -10.13
N GLN A 250 -15.23 14.18 -11.43
CA GLN A 250 -16.42 13.76 -12.19
C GLN A 250 -16.48 12.24 -12.39
N LEU A 251 -15.33 11.60 -12.63
CA LEU A 251 -15.18 10.15 -12.81
C LEU A 251 -15.62 9.38 -11.56
N PHE A 252 -15.19 9.85 -10.37
CA PHE A 252 -15.58 9.30 -9.07
C PHE A 252 -16.76 10.04 -8.42
N ASP A 253 -17.65 10.63 -9.22
CA ASP A 253 -18.89 11.17 -8.67
C ASP A 253 -19.80 10.03 -8.15
N PHE A 254 -20.31 10.19 -6.93
CA PHE A 254 -21.04 9.14 -6.22
C PHE A 254 -22.43 8.90 -6.82
N HIS A 255 -22.85 7.64 -6.83
CA HIS A 255 -24.19 7.23 -7.23
C HIS A 255 -25.26 7.95 -6.37
N PRO A 256 -26.36 8.46 -6.96
CA PRO A 256 -27.37 9.25 -6.23
C PRO A 256 -27.89 8.59 -4.95
N LYS A 257 -28.06 7.25 -4.96
CA LYS A 257 -28.46 6.48 -3.77
C LYS A 257 -27.54 6.72 -2.56
N VAL A 258 -26.21 6.66 -2.76
CA VAL A 258 -25.21 6.90 -1.69
C VAL A 258 -25.32 8.34 -1.20
N LYS A 259 -25.49 9.30 -2.12
CA LYS A 259 -25.66 10.72 -1.78
C LYS A 259 -26.88 10.94 -0.89
N THR A 260 -28.05 10.45 -1.31
CA THR A 260 -29.31 10.58 -0.55
C THR A 260 -29.19 9.96 0.84
N GLN A 261 -28.67 8.74 0.97
CA GLN A 261 -28.54 8.06 2.27
C GLN A 261 -27.64 8.84 3.25
N VAL A 262 -26.52 9.37 2.75
CA VAL A 262 -25.60 10.20 3.55
C VAL A 262 -26.19 11.57 3.86
N GLU A 263 -26.94 12.17 2.93
CA GLU A 263 -27.60 13.46 3.14
C GLU A 263 -28.72 13.37 4.17
N GLU A 264 -29.55 12.33 4.12
CA GLU A 264 -30.54 12.03 5.17
C GLU A 264 -29.88 11.87 6.54
N TYR A 265 -28.81 11.07 6.62
CA TYR A 265 -28.08 10.82 7.85
C TYR A 265 -27.40 12.08 8.41
N GLY A 266 -26.69 12.83 7.57
CA GLY A 266 -26.00 14.06 7.98
C GLY A 266 -26.97 15.18 8.34
N ASN A 267 -28.11 15.30 7.67
CA ASN A 267 -29.16 16.24 8.04
C ASN A 267 -29.79 15.91 9.39
N GLN A 268 -29.93 14.63 9.76
CA GLN A 268 -30.36 14.23 11.11
C GLN A 268 -29.29 14.54 12.16
N LEU A 269 -28.02 14.25 11.85
CA LEU A 269 -26.89 14.45 12.76
C LEU A 269 -26.62 15.93 13.08
N PHE A 270 -26.72 16.81 12.08
CA PHE A 270 -26.40 18.23 12.21
C PHE A 270 -27.65 19.13 12.24
N ILE A 271 -28.85 18.58 12.48
CA ILE A 271 -30.13 19.32 12.43
C ILE A 271 -30.17 20.58 13.31
N SER A 272 -29.48 20.53 14.45
CA SER A 272 -29.37 21.62 15.43
C SER A 272 -28.09 22.44 15.31
N ASP A 273 -27.16 22.06 14.42
CA ASP A 273 -25.81 22.60 14.34
C ASP A 273 -25.39 22.95 12.90
N THR A 274 -26.03 23.98 12.37
CA THR A 274 -25.71 24.54 11.05
C THR A 274 -24.45 25.42 11.04
N VAL A 275 -23.93 25.82 12.21
CA VAL A 275 -22.90 26.88 12.33
C VAL A 275 -21.53 26.43 12.82
N SER A 276 -21.40 25.31 13.53
CA SER A 276 -20.08 24.85 14.00
C SER A 276 -19.22 24.35 12.85
N HIS A 277 -17.90 24.43 13.00
CA HIS A 277 -16.93 23.89 12.03
C HIS A 277 -16.76 22.37 12.24
N LYS A 278 -17.00 21.58 11.19
CA LYS A 278 -16.91 20.11 11.21
C LYS A 278 -15.50 19.66 10.81
N MET A 279 -14.62 19.53 11.81
CA MET A 279 -13.31 18.91 11.61
C MET A 279 -13.40 17.38 11.70
N CYS A 280 -13.07 16.70 10.61
CA CYS A 280 -13.03 15.25 10.57
C CYS A 280 -11.61 14.73 10.72
N VAL A 281 -11.43 13.61 11.42
CA VAL A 281 -10.12 12.99 11.64
C VAL A 281 -10.16 11.55 11.13
N HIS A 282 -9.35 11.23 10.11
CA HIS A 282 -9.19 9.85 9.68
C HIS A 282 -8.12 9.16 10.53
N ILE A 283 -8.52 8.08 11.21
CA ILE A 283 -7.68 7.30 12.13
C ILE A 283 -7.69 5.84 11.67
N ARG A 284 -6.51 5.19 11.64
CA ARG A 284 -6.33 3.80 11.16
C ARG A 284 -6.35 2.73 12.27
N ARG A 285 -6.24 3.11 13.54
CA ARG A 285 -6.32 2.21 14.70
C ARG A 285 -7.58 2.51 15.50
N GLU A 286 -8.38 1.48 15.77
CA GLU A 286 -9.69 1.62 16.41
C GLU A 286 -9.62 1.72 17.95
N GLU A 287 -8.47 1.35 18.53
CA GLU A 287 -8.33 0.94 19.93
C GLU A 287 -8.16 2.10 20.94
N ASP A 288 -7.74 3.29 20.52
CA ASP A 288 -7.19 4.32 21.43
C ASP A 288 -8.08 5.57 21.67
N TYR A 289 -9.28 5.67 21.10
CA TYR A 289 -10.06 6.93 21.11
C TYR A 289 -11.52 6.75 21.58
N PHE A 290 -11.76 7.06 22.85
CA PHE A 290 -13.06 6.98 23.52
C PHE A 290 -13.99 8.19 23.31
N ASN A 291 -13.48 9.31 22.78
CA ASN A 291 -14.21 10.60 22.71
C ASN A 291 -14.41 11.15 21.27
N ILE A 292 -14.33 10.29 20.24
CA ILE A 292 -14.52 10.72 18.85
C ILE A 292 -15.84 10.16 18.31
N TYR A 293 -16.71 11.04 17.79
CA TYR A 293 -17.94 10.62 17.12
C TYR A 293 -17.61 9.77 15.89
N ARG A 294 -18.16 8.56 15.82
CA ARG A 294 -18.05 7.67 14.67
C ARG A 294 -19.37 7.69 13.92
N PRO A 295 -19.43 8.09 12.64
CA PRO A 295 -20.67 8.08 11.90
C PRO A 295 -21.19 6.64 11.73
N ASN A 296 -22.45 6.40 12.06
CA ASN A 296 -23.11 5.11 11.95
C ASN A 296 -23.57 4.87 10.51
N LEU A 297 -22.60 4.77 9.60
CA LEU A 297 -22.79 4.50 8.18
C LEU A 297 -22.32 3.08 7.88
N HIS A 298 -22.98 2.42 6.93
CA HIS A 298 -22.85 0.98 6.70
C HIS A 298 -21.86 0.64 5.58
N SER A 299 -21.62 1.54 4.63
CA SER A 299 -20.66 1.33 3.54
C SER A 299 -19.47 2.30 3.54
N ARG A 300 -18.35 1.85 2.97
CA ARG A 300 -17.17 2.72 2.75
C ARG A 300 -17.47 3.90 1.85
N ALA A 301 -18.39 3.73 0.89
CA ALA A 301 -18.82 4.79 -0.01
C ALA A 301 -19.59 5.88 0.75
N GLU A 302 -20.51 5.48 1.65
CA GLU A 302 -21.20 6.42 2.54
C GLU A 302 -20.21 7.19 3.42
N VAL A 303 -19.27 6.51 4.08
CA VAL A 303 -18.27 7.17 4.95
C VAL A 303 -17.37 8.13 4.16
N MET A 304 -16.96 7.75 2.94
CA MET A 304 -16.14 8.61 2.07
C MET A 304 -16.93 9.85 1.61
N TYR A 305 -18.16 9.68 1.14
CA TYR A 305 -19.01 10.79 0.70
C TYR A 305 -19.44 11.69 1.87
N PHE A 306 -19.70 11.13 3.07
CA PHE A 306 -19.91 11.91 4.29
C PHE A 306 -18.68 12.78 4.60
N GLY A 307 -17.48 12.19 4.49
CA GLY A 307 -16.21 12.90 4.60
C GLY A 307 -16.10 14.10 3.66
N ILE A 308 -16.42 13.90 2.38
CA ILE A 308 -16.37 14.93 1.34
C ILE A 308 -17.44 16.01 1.57
N ARG A 309 -18.66 15.61 1.92
CA ARG A 309 -19.85 16.46 1.96
C ARG A 309 -19.93 17.34 3.21
N TYR A 310 -19.69 16.74 4.39
CA TYR A 310 -20.02 17.34 5.69
C TYR A 310 -18.82 17.82 6.51
N CYS A 311 -17.60 17.34 6.22
CA CYS A 311 -16.41 17.88 6.86
C CYS A 311 -16.04 19.22 6.22
N ASP A 312 -15.81 20.25 7.03
CA ASP A 312 -15.27 21.54 6.60
C ASP A 312 -13.73 21.49 6.51
N SER A 313 -13.11 20.58 7.28
CA SER A 313 -11.69 20.23 7.16
C SER A 313 -11.43 18.76 7.50
N LEU A 314 -10.34 18.21 6.96
CA LEU A 314 -9.92 16.82 7.17
C LEU A 314 -8.51 16.76 7.76
N LEU A 315 -8.32 16.08 8.88
CA LEU A 315 -7.01 15.66 9.38
C LEU A 315 -6.75 14.19 9.02
N ASN A 316 -5.87 13.98 8.05
CA ASN A 316 -5.32 12.67 7.73
C ASN A 316 -4.20 12.33 8.73
N SER A 317 -4.57 11.68 9.84
CA SER A 317 -3.60 11.27 10.88
C SER A 317 -2.73 10.07 10.47
N ALA A 318 -3.14 9.34 9.43
CA ALA A 318 -2.52 8.13 8.93
C ALA A 318 -2.24 8.27 7.42
N SER A 319 -1.21 9.03 7.06
CA SER A 319 -0.93 9.47 5.68
C SER A 319 -0.73 8.34 4.65
N GLY A 320 -0.41 7.11 5.08
CA GLY A 320 -0.42 5.91 4.24
C GLY A 320 -1.80 5.29 4.00
N SER A 321 -2.88 5.99 4.38
CA SER A 321 -4.27 5.59 4.15
C SER A 321 -4.75 6.14 2.82
N THR A 322 -4.79 5.27 1.81
CA THR A 322 -5.40 5.59 0.51
C THR A 322 -6.84 6.08 0.68
N PHE A 323 -7.61 5.52 1.64
CA PHE A 323 -8.98 5.96 1.98
C PHE A 323 -9.05 7.44 2.36
N SER A 324 -8.20 7.90 3.28
CA SER A 324 -8.17 9.32 3.65
C SER A 324 -7.67 10.21 2.54
N THR A 325 -6.74 9.73 1.72
CA THR A 325 -6.23 10.49 0.57
C THR A 325 -7.33 10.74 -0.45
N TRP A 326 -8.20 9.74 -0.72
CA TRP A 326 -9.34 9.93 -1.62
C TRP A 326 -10.42 10.86 -1.07
N ILE A 327 -10.68 10.87 0.24
CA ILE A 327 -11.54 11.92 0.84
C ILE A 327 -10.93 13.30 0.55
N GLY A 328 -9.63 13.49 0.82
CA GLY A 328 -8.96 14.77 0.57
C GLY A 328 -8.93 15.22 -0.90
N LEU A 329 -8.72 14.30 -1.85
CA LEU A 329 -8.70 14.60 -3.29
C LEU A 329 -10.09 14.96 -3.84
N LEU A 330 -11.15 14.34 -3.30
CA LEU A 330 -12.53 14.55 -3.74
C LEU A 330 -13.24 15.66 -2.94
N MET A 331 -12.63 16.19 -1.87
CA MET A 331 -13.11 17.40 -1.22
C MET A 331 -13.01 18.61 -2.17
N PRO A 332 -13.97 19.55 -2.08
CA PRO A 332 -13.88 20.86 -2.74
C PRO A 332 -12.60 21.62 -2.35
N GLU A 333 -12.08 22.44 -3.27
CA GLU A 333 -10.77 23.09 -3.14
C GLU A 333 -10.71 24.14 -2.03
N GLU A 334 -11.85 24.68 -1.63
CA GLU A 334 -11.98 25.62 -0.52
C GLU A 334 -11.80 24.98 0.87
N LYS A 335 -11.77 23.64 0.95
CA LYS A 335 -11.69 22.91 2.24
C LYS A 335 -10.25 22.55 2.60
N ASP A 336 -9.90 22.77 3.86
CA ASP A 336 -8.54 22.48 4.36
C ASP A 336 -8.32 20.97 4.61
N VAL A 337 -7.27 20.40 4.02
CA VAL A 337 -6.78 19.05 4.28
C VAL A 337 -5.42 19.13 4.98
N PHE A 338 -5.36 18.59 6.20
CA PHE A 338 -4.18 18.55 7.05
C PHE A 338 -3.58 17.15 7.08
N TYR A 339 -2.24 17.09 7.10
CA TYR A 339 -1.49 15.83 7.05
C TYR A 339 -0.52 15.70 8.23
N ASN A 340 -0.40 14.49 8.79
CA ASN A 340 0.56 14.25 9.88
C ASN A 340 2.01 14.18 9.36
N ARG A 341 2.74 15.28 9.52
CA ARG A 341 4.13 15.47 9.06
C ARG A 341 5.12 14.39 9.52
N ARG A 342 4.92 13.76 10.69
CA ARG A 342 5.85 12.74 11.20
C ARG A 342 5.78 11.46 10.36
N VAL A 343 4.57 11.00 10.04
CA VAL A 343 4.34 9.80 9.21
C VAL A 343 4.70 10.06 7.74
N PHE A 344 4.63 11.32 7.30
CA PHE A 344 5.07 11.74 5.96
C PHE A 344 6.56 11.52 5.69
N LYS A 345 7.42 11.59 6.70
CA LYS A 345 8.86 11.40 6.50
C LYS A 345 9.18 9.95 6.15
N ASP A 346 8.68 9.02 6.96
CA ASP A 346 8.84 7.58 6.75
C ASP A 346 8.22 7.14 5.40
N ILE A 347 7.06 7.71 5.04
CA ILE A 347 6.39 7.45 3.76
C ILE A 347 7.16 8.04 2.56
N SER A 348 7.85 9.17 2.71
CA SER A 348 8.66 9.73 1.62
C SER A 348 9.89 8.89 1.27
N GLU A 349 10.29 8.00 2.19
CA GLU A 349 11.40 7.06 2.01
C GLU A 349 10.90 5.71 1.45
N ASP A 350 9.72 5.20 1.87
CA ASP A 350 9.16 3.90 1.43
C ASP A 350 8.18 3.95 0.23
N ILE A 351 7.40 5.03 0.06
CA ILE A 351 6.47 5.22 -1.10
C ILE A 351 7.17 6.00 -2.23
N GLY A 352 8.45 6.32 -2.06
CA GLY A 352 9.24 7.11 -2.99
C GLY A 352 8.95 8.61 -2.90
N LYS A 353 9.82 9.39 -3.55
CA LYS A 353 9.80 10.87 -3.56
C LYS A 353 8.57 11.47 -4.27
N ASP A 354 7.67 10.63 -4.74
CA ASP A 354 6.63 10.96 -5.72
C ASP A 354 5.44 11.72 -5.13
N TYR A 355 5.35 11.89 -3.81
CA TYR A 355 4.35 12.77 -3.19
C TYR A 355 4.84 14.24 -3.02
N ILE A 356 6.15 14.49 -3.02
CA ILE A 356 6.72 15.74 -2.47
C ILE A 356 6.75 16.93 -3.45
N ASP A 357 6.90 16.72 -4.76
CA ASP A 357 7.03 17.86 -5.68
C ASP A 357 5.70 18.60 -5.91
N TYR A 358 4.55 17.96 -5.69
CA TYR A 358 3.24 18.57 -5.95
C TYR A 358 2.92 19.73 -4.99
N GLU A 359 3.35 19.66 -3.73
CA GLU A 359 3.19 20.77 -2.76
C GLU A 359 4.35 21.78 -2.80
N SER A 360 5.46 21.50 -3.52
CA SER A 360 6.66 22.35 -3.48
C SER A 360 6.95 23.13 -4.77
N THR A 361 6.24 22.89 -5.88
CA THR A 361 6.44 23.62 -7.15
C THR A 361 5.20 24.31 -7.73
N GLY A 362 4.08 24.40 -6.98
CA GLY A 362 2.92 25.18 -7.40
C GLY A 362 3.06 26.68 -7.06
N GLU A 363 3.09 27.55 -8.08
CA GLU A 363 3.42 28.99 -8.00
C GLU A 363 2.51 29.88 -7.12
N ASN A 364 1.46 29.34 -6.48
CA ASN A 364 0.64 30.08 -5.50
C ASN A 364 0.33 29.28 -4.21
N GLY A 365 1.09 28.21 -3.94
CA GLY A 365 0.75 27.18 -2.94
C GLY A 365 1.42 27.27 -1.55
N GLN A 366 2.02 28.39 -1.14
CA GLN A 366 2.64 28.48 0.21
C GLN A 366 1.60 28.54 1.35
N LYS A 367 1.05 27.39 1.75
CA LYS A 367 0.57 27.15 3.12
C LYS A 367 1.69 26.56 4.00
N VAL A 368 2.83 27.25 4.01
CA VAL A 368 3.70 27.29 5.21
C VAL A 368 2.83 27.80 6.37
N ILE A 369 3.04 27.28 7.58
CA ILE A 369 2.27 27.66 8.79
C ILE A 369 2.11 29.19 8.83
N ASN A 370 0.89 29.67 8.60
CA ASN A 370 0.62 31.09 8.39
C ASN A 370 0.98 31.85 9.67
N THR A 371 1.93 32.78 9.58
CA THR A 371 2.38 33.60 10.73
C THR A 371 1.23 34.43 11.31
N ASN A 372 0.23 34.79 10.51
CA ASN A 372 -1.00 35.42 10.99
C ASN A 372 -1.91 34.46 11.76
N LEU A 373 -1.90 33.15 11.43
CA LEU A 373 -2.61 32.13 12.21
C LEU A 373 -1.91 31.89 13.56
N LEU A 374 -0.58 31.82 13.56
CA LEU A 374 0.22 31.78 14.80
C LEU A 374 -0.03 33.03 15.66
N SER A 375 0.01 34.24 15.07
CA SER A 375 -0.30 35.49 15.76
C SER A 375 -1.74 35.52 16.29
N SER A 376 -2.72 35.03 15.52
CA SER A 376 -4.12 34.91 15.95
C SER A 376 -4.28 33.92 17.11
N ILE A 377 -3.60 32.77 17.07
CA ILE A 377 -3.58 31.79 18.17
C ILE A 377 -2.93 32.42 19.42
N CYS A 378 -1.80 33.12 19.28
CA CYS A 378 -1.16 33.84 20.40
C CYS A 378 -2.08 34.92 21.00
N GLN A 379 -2.75 35.72 20.18
CA GLN A 379 -3.72 36.73 20.64
C GLN A 379 -4.96 36.11 21.29
N GLN A 380 -5.43 34.95 20.81
CA GLN A 380 -6.53 34.22 21.44
C GLN A 380 -6.11 33.60 22.78
N LEU A 381 -4.91 33.01 22.87
CA LEU A 381 -4.35 32.49 24.13
C LEU A 381 -4.17 33.62 25.16
N GLN A 382 -3.66 34.79 24.75
CA GLN A 382 -3.62 36.00 25.59
C GLN A 382 -5.03 36.41 26.10
N LYS A 383 -6.06 36.35 25.25
CA LYS A 383 -7.45 36.65 25.65
C LYS A 383 -8.07 35.59 26.58
N VAL A 384 -7.71 34.31 26.41
CA VAL A 384 -8.16 33.20 27.28
C VAL A 384 -7.52 33.30 28.67
N ARG A 385 -6.22 33.66 28.73
CA ARG A 385 -5.45 33.87 29.96
C ARG A 385 -6.04 34.93 30.89
N ILE A 386 -6.75 35.93 30.36
CA ILE A 386 -7.46 36.96 31.14
C ILE A 386 -8.66 36.36 31.92
N LYS A 387 -9.14 35.15 31.58
CA LYS A 387 -10.37 34.57 32.15
C LYS A 387 -10.21 33.28 32.97
N LYS A 388 -9.11 32.51 32.86
CA LYS A 388 -8.90 31.27 33.65
C LYS A 388 -7.43 31.09 34.06
N GLY A 389 -7.23 30.46 35.22
CA GLY A 389 -5.94 30.35 35.92
C GLY A 389 -4.90 29.43 35.26
N ALA A 390 -3.64 29.61 35.68
CA ALA A 390 -2.44 29.41 34.85
C ALA A 390 -1.92 27.97 34.64
N GLU A 391 -2.58 26.93 35.17
CA GLU A 391 -1.97 25.59 35.23
C GLU A 391 -2.10 24.77 33.93
N THR A 392 -3.13 25.03 33.11
CA THR A 392 -3.33 24.35 31.83
C THR A 392 -2.48 24.96 30.71
N ASP A 393 -2.05 26.21 30.86
CA ASP A 393 -1.43 27.00 29.79
C ASP A 393 0.04 26.62 29.52
N SER A 394 0.79 26.18 30.54
CA SER A 394 2.23 25.89 30.37
C SER A 394 2.49 24.73 29.42
N LYS A 395 1.67 23.67 29.45
CA LYS A 395 1.82 22.51 28.55
C LYS A 395 1.56 22.87 27.09
N ILE A 396 0.60 23.77 26.84
CA ILE A 396 0.31 24.28 25.49
C ILE A 396 1.46 25.17 25.02
N LEU A 397 2.01 26.02 25.89
CA LEU A 397 3.17 26.85 25.56
C LEU A 397 4.44 26.04 25.28
N ILE A 398 4.73 25.02 26.09
CA ILE A 398 5.86 24.10 25.88
C ILE A 398 5.72 23.38 24.54
N ALA A 399 4.53 22.87 24.22
CA ALA A 399 4.28 22.24 22.92
C ALA A 399 4.44 23.21 21.73
N LEU A 400 4.08 24.49 21.91
CA LEU A 400 4.29 25.56 20.92
C LEU A 400 5.77 25.90 20.74
N VAL A 401 6.54 26.02 21.84
CA VAL A 401 7.98 26.28 21.81
C VAL A 401 8.72 25.11 21.16
N ASP A 402 8.39 23.87 21.47
CA ASP A 402 8.94 22.67 20.80
C ASP A 402 8.59 22.64 19.30
N LEU A 403 7.38 23.05 18.92
CA LEU A 403 6.96 23.10 17.51
C LEU A 403 7.76 24.15 16.72
N LEU A 404 7.88 25.36 17.28
CA LEU A 404 8.63 26.48 16.70
C LEU A 404 10.14 26.19 16.64
N SER A 405 10.68 25.52 17.65
CA SER A 405 12.10 25.17 17.73
C SER A 405 12.57 24.27 16.57
N ASN A 406 11.66 23.50 15.98
CA ASN A 406 11.94 22.54 14.92
C ASN A 406 11.77 23.11 13.48
N THR A 407 11.50 24.41 13.33
CA THR A 407 11.32 25.06 12.02
C THR A 407 12.54 25.87 11.57
N LYS A 408 13.04 25.62 10.36
CA LYS A 408 14.29 26.19 9.79
C LYS A 408 14.31 27.70 9.49
N LYS A 409 13.32 28.49 9.91
CA LYS A 409 13.29 29.96 9.73
C LYS A 409 13.66 30.64 11.05
N ASN A 410 14.92 31.08 11.18
CA ASN A 410 15.47 31.49 12.48
C ASN A 410 15.10 32.91 12.95
N GLU A 411 14.81 33.87 12.06
CA GLU A 411 14.68 35.28 12.48
C GLU A 411 13.29 35.64 13.03
N GLU A 412 12.21 35.42 12.27
CA GLU A 412 10.83 35.69 12.73
C GLU A 412 10.49 34.90 14.03
N ILE A 413 10.98 33.66 14.15
CA ILE A 413 10.77 32.82 15.34
C ILE A 413 11.56 33.35 16.53
N ARG A 414 12.77 33.86 16.32
CA ARG A 414 13.60 34.46 17.38
C ARG A 414 12.94 35.70 17.96
N ASP A 415 12.32 36.54 17.14
CA ASP A 415 11.67 37.76 17.64
C ASP A 415 10.38 37.44 18.43
N ILE A 416 9.57 36.46 17.98
CA ILE A 416 8.44 35.93 18.77
C ILE A 416 8.93 35.34 20.10
N LEU A 417 10.04 34.59 20.10
CA LEU A 417 10.60 34.01 21.33
C LEU A 417 11.17 35.06 22.29
N LYS A 418 11.74 36.16 21.80
CA LYS A 418 12.13 37.31 22.64
C LYS A 418 10.92 38.01 23.26
N GLU A 419 9.85 38.23 22.50
CA GLU A 419 8.60 38.78 23.04
C GLU A 419 8.02 37.89 24.14
N LEU A 420 8.05 36.56 23.96
CA LEU A 420 7.64 35.61 24.99
C LEU A 420 8.57 35.63 26.22
N GLN A 421 9.89 35.76 26.03
CA GLN A 421 10.87 35.83 27.13
C GLN A 421 10.61 37.03 28.07
N GLY A 422 10.08 38.14 27.54
CA GLY A 422 9.71 39.33 28.31
C GLY A 422 8.46 39.19 29.20
N ILE A 423 7.77 38.04 29.16
CA ILE A 423 6.57 37.81 29.97
C ILE A 423 6.96 37.25 31.34
N GLU A 424 6.97 38.11 32.37
CA GLU A 424 7.31 37.77 33.77
C GLU A 424 6.49 36.59 34.34
N ALA A 425 5.27 36.39 33.83
CA ALA A 425 4.35 35.35 34.29
C ALA A 425 4.54 33.98 33.59
N LEU A 426 5.68 33.73 32.93
CA LEU A 426 6.05 32.37 32.49
C LEU A 426 6.69 31.60 33.65
N ASN A 427 6.48 30.28 33.71
CA ASN A 427 7.20 29.46 34.70
C ASN A 427 8.68 29.34 34.33
N GLY A 428 9.53 29.08 35.34
CA GLY A 428 10.98 29.00 35.16
C GLY A 428 11.43 28.02 34.08
N ASP A 429 10.75 26.86 33.97
CA ASP A 429 11.06 25.85 32.95
C ASP A 429 10.84 26.36 31.53
N THR A 430 9.75 27.12 31.30
CA THR A 430 9.45 27.70 29.97
C THR A 430 10.42 28.82 29.64
N GLN A 431 10.75 29.70 30.60
CA GLN A 431 11.78 30.73 30.42
C GLN A 431 13.16 30.11 30.14
N HIS A 432 13.49 29.00 30.78
CA HIS A 432 14.73 28.27 30.56
C HIS A 432 14.78 27.63 29.16
N LEU A 433 13.70 27.00 28.70
CA LEU A 433 13.60 26.43 27.34
C LEU A 433 13.72 27.51 26.25
N ILE A 434 13.03 28.64 26.42
CA ILE A 434 13.12 29.79 25.49
C ILE A 434 14.57 30.31 25.43
N SER A 435 15.22 30.47 26.59
CA SER A 435 16.61 30.94 26.66
C SER A 435 17.58 29.96 26.00
N GLN A 436 17.47 28.65 26.28
CA GLN A 436 18.28 27.61 25.63
C GLN A 436 18.12 27.61 24.10
N TYR A 437 16.95 27.96 23.56
CA TYR A 437 16.76 28.02 22.11
C TYR A 437 17.35 29.29 21.50
N LEU A 438 17.17 30.45 22.16
CA LEU A 438 17.77 31.70 21.73
C LEU A 438 19.31 31.58 21.67
N ASP A 439 19.93 31.03 22.72
CA ASP A 439 21.38 30.78 22.80
C ASP A 439 21.90 29.78 21.76
N ARG A 440 21.07 28.83 21.30
CA ARG A 440 21.44 27.84 20.26
C ARG A 440 21.31 28.38 18.84
N THR A 441 20.65 29.52 18.64
CA THR A 441 20.42 30.07 17.30
C THR A 441 21.20 31.36 17.06
N SER A 442 21.58 32.10 18.11
CA SER A 442 22.53 33.23 18.05
C SER A 442 23.90 32.80 17.53
#